data_AF-A0A8T4ENS8-F1
#
_entry.id   AF-A0A8T4ENS8-F1
#
_cell.length_a   1.000
_cell.length_b   1.000
_cell.length_c   1.000
_cell.angle_alpha   90.00
_cell.angle_beta   90.00
_cell.angle_gamma   90.00
#
_symmetry.space_group_name_H-M   'P 1'
#
loop_
_entity.id
_entity.type
_entity.pdbx_description
1 polymer ?
#
loop_
_entity_poly.entity_id
_entity_poly.type
_entity_poly.pdbx_seq_one_letter_code
_entity_poly.pdbx_strand_id
1 'polypeptide(L)' 'MSIWGRLSEFWVECKRVLRITKKPDKQEYLTIVKVSGLGILAIGLIGFILHMIYQFIIT' A
#
# COMPACT_ATOMS: atom_id res chain seq x y z
N MET A 1 -25.76 -5.64 29.62
CA MET A 1 -25.09 -4.52 28.91
C MET A 1 -25.13 -4.83 27.41
N SER A 2 -25.89 -4.08 26.62
CA SER A 2 -26.18 -4.46 25.22
C SER A 2 -24.96 -4.27 24.31
N ILE A 3 -24.80 -5.19 23.35
CA ILE A 3 -23.75 -5.16 22.31
C ILE A 3 -23.70 -3.81 21.57
N TRP A 4 -24.84 -3.13 21.47
CA TRP A 4 -24.99 -1.81 20.85
C TRP A 4 -24.14 -0.70 21.50
N GLY A 5 -23.95 -0.73 22.81
CA GLY A 5 -23.10 0.24 23.51
C GLY A 5 -21.61 0.05 23.20
N ARG A 6 -21.15 -1.19 23.08
CA ARG A 6 -19.74 -1.50 22.80
C ARG A 6 -19.32 -1.04 21.40
N LEU A 7 -20.16 -1.26 20.39
CA LEU A 7 -19.86 -0.88 19.00
C LEU A 7 -19.71 0.64 18.81
N SER A 8 -20.50 1.46 19.54
CA SER A 8 -20.37 2.91 19.44
C SER A 8 -19.07 3.41 20.10
N GLU A 9 -18.70 2.83 21.25
CA GLU A 9 -17.42 3.12 21.91
C GLU A 9 -16.22 2.76 21.02
N PHE A 10 -16.25 1.59 20.36
CA PHE A 10 -15.22 1.20 19.39
C PHE A 10 -15.10 2.21 18.23
N TRP A 11 -16.22 2.70 17.70
CA TRP A 11 -16.23 3.72 16.65
C TRP A 11 -15.60 5.05 17.09
N VAL A 12 -15.87 5.47 18.32
CA VAL A 12 -15.31 6.70 18.90
C VAL A 12 -13.80 6.57 19.10
N GLU A 13 -13.34 5.44 19.63
CA GLU A 13 -11.91 5.14 19.80
C GLU A 13 -11.18 5.09 18.44
N CYS A 14 -11.74 4.41 17.44
CA CYS A 14 -11.18 4.41 16.08
C CYS A 14 -11.05 5.82 15.49
N LYS A 15 -12.07 6.68 15.68
CA LYS A 15 -12.02 8.08 15.21
C LYS A 15 -10.92 8.88 15.90
N ARG A 16 -10.66 8.61 17.18
CA ARG A 16 -9.60 9.27 17.95
C ARG A 16 -8.21 8.86 17.44
N VAL A 17 -8.00 7.58 17.13
CA VAL A 17 -6.75 7.08 16.54
C VAL A 17 -6.50 7.68 15.16
N LEU A 18 -7.51 7.72 14.30
CA LEU A 18 -7.40 8.33 12.95
C LEU A 18 -7.09 9.83 12.99
N ARG A 19 -7.41 10.52 14.09
CA ARG A 19 -7.07 11.93 14.29
C ARG A 19 -5.62 12.13 14.78
N ILE A 20 -5.06 11.13 15.47
CA ILE A 20 -3.67 11.13 15.95
C ILE A 20 -2.70 10.77 14.83
N THR A 21 -3.12 9.93 13.86
CA THR A 21 -2.31 9.62 12.68
C THR A 21 -2.09 10.88 11.85
N LYS A 22 -0.83 11.26 11.68
CA LYS A 22 -0.44 12.40 10.86
C LYS A 22 -0.77 12.09 9.39
N LYS A 23 -1.59 12.92 8.74
CA LYS A 23 -1.78 12.83 7.28
C LYS A 23 -0.42 13.09 6.62
N PRO A 24 0.01 12.23 5.68
CA PRO A 24 1.31 12.39 5.04
C PRO A 24 1.37 13.73 4.30
N ASP A 25 2.49 14.42 4.40
CA ASP A 25 2.70 15.64 3.63
C ASP A 25 2.80 15.29 2.13
N LYS A 26 2.39 16.21 1.26
CA LYS A 26 2.42 15.98 -0.20
C LYS A 26 3.83 15.65 -0.69
N GLN A 27 4.88 16.20 -0.07
CA GLN A 27 6.27 15.93 -0.45
C GLN A 27 6.72 14.51 -0.07
N GLU A 28 6.37 14.05 1.14
CA GLU A 28 6.66 12.68 1.61
C GLU A 28 5.92 11.66 0.73
N TYR A 29 4.65 11.91 0.42
CA TYR A 29 3.87 11.04 -0.45
C TYR A 29 4.50 10.89 -1.84
N LEU A 30 4.87 12.01 -2.47
CA LEU A 30 5.51 11.99 -3.79
C LEU A 30 6.86 11.28 -3.76
N THR A 31 7.61 11.39 -2.66
CA THR A 31 8.90 10.72 -2.51
C THR A 31 8.72 9.20 -2.42
N ILE A 32 7.77 8.74 -1.60
CA ILE A 32 7.42 7.32 -1.49
C ILE A 32 6.95 6.77 -2.84
N VAL A 33 6.03 7.47 -3.52
CA VAL A 33 5.50 7.04 -4.82
C VAL A 33 6.60 6.92 -5.87
N LYS A 34 7.56 7.86 -5.92
CA LYS A 34 8.69 7.78 -6.87
C LYS A 34 9.59 6.58 -6.60
N VAL A 35 9.94 6.34 -5.33
CA VAL A 35 10.80 5.22 -4.94
C VAL A 35 10.10 3.88 -5.16
N SER A 36 8.84 3.75 -4.74
CA SER A 36 8.03 2.56 -4.98
C SER A 36 7.80 2.31 -6.47
N GLY A 37 7.52 3.36 -7.26
CA GLY A 37 7.36 3.26 -8.70
C GLY A 37 8.62 2.75 -9.40
N LEU A 38 9.80 3.21 -8.99
CA LEU A 38 11.08 2.69 -9.49
C LEU A 38 11.28 1.21 -9.13
N GLY A 39 10.93 0.81 -7.90
CA GLY A 39 11.00 -0.59 -7.48
C GLY A 39 10.09 -1.51 -8.29
N ILE A 40 8.84 -1.10 -8.52
CA ILE A 40 7.88 -1.85 -9.34
C ILE A 40 8.37 -1.99 -10.77
N LEU A 41 8.91 -0.91 -11.36
CA LEU A 41 9.49 -0.96 -12.71
C LEU A 41 10.67 -1.92 -12.79
N ALA A 42 11.59 -1.88 -11.82
CA ALA A 42 12.75 -2.76 -11.80
C ALA A 42 12.33 -4.24 -11.71
N ILE A 43 11.45 -4.58 -10.77
CA ILE A 43 10.96 -5.95 -10.59
C ILE A 43 10.14 -6.40 -11.82
N GLY A 44 9.31 -5.52 -12.37
CA GLY A 44 8.53 -5.79 -13.58
C GLY A 44 9.40 -6.08 -14.80
N LEU A 45 10.48 -5.33 -14.99
CA LEU A 45 11.44 -5.56 -16.08
C LEU A 45 12.18 -6.89 -15.91
N ILE A 46 12.59 -7.24 -14.69
CA ILE A 46 13.23 -8.53 -14.41
C ILE A 46 12.28 -9.68 -14.73
N GLY A 47 11.02 -9.60 -14.26
CA GLY A 47 9.99 -10.59 -14.55
C GLY A 47 9.68 -10.69 -16.05
N PHE A 48 9.65 -9.55 -16.75
CA PHE A 48 9.44 -9.48 -18.20
C PHE A 48 10.55 -10.18 -18.98
N ILE A 49 11.82 -9.93 -18.63
CA ILE A 49 12.97 -10.57 -19.27
C ILE A 49 12.92 -12.09 -19.07
N LEU A 50 12.63 -12.56 -17.84
CA LEU A 50 12.49 -13.98 -17.55
C LEU A 50 11.35 -14.62 -18.36
N HIS A 51 10.21 -13.95 -18.46
CA HIS A 51 9.09 -14.43 -19.25
C HIS A 51 9.44 -14.49 -20.75
N MET A 52 10.12 -13.47 -21.27
CA MET A 52 10.53 -13.41 -22.67
C MET A 52 11.50 -14.55 -23.02
N ILE A 53 12.47 -14.82 -22.14
CA ILE A 53 13.41 -15.94 -22.31
C ILE A 53 12.67 -17.28 -22.23
N TYR A 54 11.76 -17.45 -21.27
CA TYR A 54 10.98 -18.68 -21.13
C TYR A 54 10.10 -18.94 -22.36
N GLN A 55 9.43 -17.91 -22.87
CA GLN A 55 8.61 -18.00 -24.07
C GLN A 55 9.43 -18.40 -25.30
N PHE A 56 10.65 -17.85 -25.45
CA PHE A 56 11.55 -18.18 -26.55
C PHE A 56 12.12 -19.61 -26.46
N ILE A 57 12.33 -20.14 -25.25
CA ILE A 57 12.82 -21.51 -25.06
C ILE A 57 11.71 -22.55 -25.26
N ILE A 58 10.47 -22.23 -24.88
CA ILE A 58 9.35 -23.18 -24.93
C ILE A 58 8.63 -23.20 -26.28
N THR A 59 8.82 -22.17 -27.10
CA THR A 59 8.35 -22.08 -28.50
C THR A 59 9.38 -22.73 -29.41
#